data_AF-A0A2V6AWL9-F1
#
_entry.id   AF-A0A2V6AWL9-F1
#
_cell.length_a   1.000
_cell.length_b   1.000
_cell.length_c   1.000
_cell.angle_alpha   90.00
_cell.angle_beta   90.00
_cell.angle_gamma   90.00
#
_symmetry.space_group_name_H-M   'P 1'
#
loop_
_entity.id
_entity.type
_entity.pdbx_description
1 polymer ?
#
loop_
_entity_poly.entity_id
_entity_poly.type
_entity_poly.pdbx_seq_one_letter_code
_entity_poly.pdbx_strand_id
1 'polypeptide(L)'
;VIHHGKHGLIVSPGAQEEMAAAILELLQNRELAANCARNGLQLAREQFCFDRMMHHKLQVDTEVVTLRGDQPAAPAPAPLARDYISN
;
A
#
# COMPACT_ATOMS: atom_id res chain seq x y z
N VAL A 1 9.09 -3.12 -1.02
CA VAL A 1 7.87 -3.55 -1.76
C VAL A 1 8.21 -3.94 -3.19
N ILE A 2 8.78 -3.02 -3.97
CA ILE A 2 9.27 -3.34 -5.33
C ILE A 2 10.57 -4.13 -5.26
N HIS A 3 10.76 -5.04 -6.21
CA HIS A 3 12.00 -5.79 -6.39
C HIS A 3 12.55 -5.41 -7.76
N HIS A 4 13.81 -4.94 -7.79
CA HIS A 4 14.48 -4.45 -8.98
C HIS A 4 14.47 -5.52 -10.09
N GLY A 5 14.16 -5.12 -11.32
CA GLY A 5 14.10 -5.98 -12.51
C GLY A 5 12.88 -6.91 -12.57
N LYS A 6 12.14 -7.07 -11.46
CA LYS A 6 10.94 -7.92 -11.41
C LYS A 6 9.65 -7.13 -11.51
N HIS A 7 9.51 -6.08 -10.71
CA HIS A 7 8.29 -5.26 -10.63
C HIS A 7 8.50 -3.84 -11.19
N GLY A 8 9.75 -3.49 -11.51
CA GLY A 8 10.20 -2.19 -11.97
C GLY A 8 11.70 -2.04 -11.78
N LEU A 9 12.27 -0.94 -12.24
CA LEU A 9 13.66 -0.57 -12.00
C LEU A 9 13.74 0.39 -10.82
N ILE A 10 14.69 0.14 -9.92
CA ILE A 10 14.99 0.97 -8.75
C ILE A 10 16.26 1.73 -9.03
N VAL A 11 16.23 3.04 -8.80
CA VAL A 11 17.36 3.95 -8.97
C VAL A 11 17.64 4.70 -7.68
N SER A 12 18.87 5.16 -7.53
CA SER A 12 19.27 5.95 -6.36
C SER A 12 18.56 7.31 -6.34
N PRO A 13 18.11 7.80 -5.17
CA PRO A 13 17.50 9.12 -5.07
C PRO A 13 18.45 10.22 -5.57
N GLY A 14 17.94 11.09 -6.46
CA GLY A 14 18.72 12.21 -7.02
C GLY A 14 19.73 11.82 -8.12
N ALA A 15 19.90 10.52 -8.42
CA ALA A 15 20.79 10.07 -9.49
C ALA A 15 20.11 10.21 -10.86
N GLN A 16 20.27 11.38 -11.48
CA GLN A 16 19.66 11.71 -12.78
C GLN A 16 20.11 10.76 -13.90
N GLU A 17 21.41 10.42 -13.94
CA GLU A 17 21.97 9.52 -14.95
C GLU A 17 21.40 8.09 -14.81
N GLU A 18 21.28 7.57 -13.59
CA GLU A 18 20.65 6.26 -13.34
C GLU A 18 19.18 6.26 -13.75
N MET A 19 18.46 7.35 -13.45
CA MET A 19 17.07 7.50 -13.86
C MET A 19 16.92 7.50 -15.39
N ALA A 20 17.75 8.28 -16.09
CA ALA A 20 17.72 8.33 -17.55
C ALA A 20 18.05 6.97 -18.17
N ALA A 21 19.06 6.27 -17.64
CA ALA A 21 19.42 4.92 -18.07
C ALA A 21 18.28 3.92 -17.86
N ALA A 22 17.62 3.93 -16.69
CA ALA A 22 16.51 3.03 -16.40
C ALA A 22 15.28 3.29 -17.30
N ILE A 23 14.98 4.55 -17.61
CA ILE A 23 13.92 4.90 -18.56
C ILE A 23 14.26 4.35 -19.94
N LEU A 24 15.48 4.59 -20.44
CA LEU A 24 15.92 4.08 -21.74
C LEU A 24 15.90 2.56 -21.79
N GLU A 25 16.30 1.88 -20.72
CA GLU A 25 16.27 0.42 -20.64
C GLU A 25 14.85 -0.14 -20.83
N LEU A 26 13.84 0.45 -20.15
CA LEU A 26 12.45 0.03 -20.33
C LEU A 26 11.91 0.32 -21.73
N LEU A 27 12.31 1.43 -22.34
CA LEU A 27 11.89 1.79 -23.69
C LEU A 27 12.50 0.87 -24.75
N GLN A 28 13.74 0.42 -24.55
CA GLN A 28 14.48 -0.42 -25.49
C GLN A 28 14.21 -1.91 -25.29
N ASN A 29 14.02 -2.36 -24.04
CA ASN A 29 13.78 -3.76 -23.70
C ASN A 29 12.29 -4.01 -23.41
N ARG A 30 11.53 -4.33 -24.46
CA ARG A 30 10.09 -4.59 -24.36
C ARG A 30 9.73 -5.76 -23.45
N GLU A 31 10.58 -6.80 -23.41
CA GLU A 31 10.32 -7.95 -22.56
C GLU A 31 10.39 -7.58 -21.09
N LEU A 32 11.46 -6.87 -20.69
CA LEU A 32 11.62 -6.34 -19.34
C LEU A 32 10.44 -5.44 -18.96
N ALA A 33 10.05 -4.51 -19.85
CA ALA A 33 8.91 -3.62 -19.60
C ALA A 33 7.60 -4.39 -19.40
N ALA A 34 7.31 -5.37 -20.27
CA ALA A 34 6.11 -6.19 -20.15
C ALA A 34 6.10 -7.03 -18.87
N ASN A 35 7.25 -7.62 -18.51
CA ASN A 35 7.40 -8.40 -17.29
C ASN A 35 7.20 -7.53 -16.04
N CYS A 36 7.85 -6.37 -15.98
CA CYS A 36 7.68 -5.40 -14.90
C CYS A 36 6.22 -4.98 -14.74
N ALA A 37 5.54 -4.64 -15.83
CA ALA A 37 4.14 -4.21 -15.80
C ALA A 37 3.20 -5.33 -15.29
N ARG A 38 3.35 -6.55 -15.83
CA ARG A 38 2.52 -7.71 -15.40
C ARG A 38 2.75 -8.04 -13.93
N ASN A 39 4.01 -8.19 -13.54
CA ASN A 39 4.36 -8.59 -12.17
C ASN A 39 4.02 -7.48 -11.16
N GLY A 40 4.26 -6.21 -11.51
CA GLY A 40 3.91 -5.07 -10.66
C GLY A 40 2.41 -4.95 -10.45
N LEU A 41 1.61 -5.14 -11.51
CA LEU A 41 0.15 -5.16 -11.41
C LEU A 41 -0.35 -6.33 -10.56
N GLN A 42 0.22 -7.52 -10.74
CA GLN A 42 -0.11 -8.69 -9.93
C GLN A 42 0.20 -8.43 -8.46
N LEU A 43 1.40 -7.94 -8.14
CA LEU A 43 1.79 -7.60 -6.77
C LEU A 43 0.84 -6.59 -6.13
N ALA A 44 0.47 -5.54 -6.86
CA ALA A 44 -0.48 -4.53 -6.39
C ALA A 44 -1.84 -5.15 -6.04
N ARG A 45 -2.37 -6.00 -6.92
CA ARG A 45 -3.65 -6.69 -6.71
C ARG A 45 -3.62 -7.65 -5.55
N GLU A 46 -2.54 -8.41 -5.41
CA GLU A 46 -2.43 -9.45 -4.39
C GLU A 46 -2.12 -8.88 -3.01
N GLN A 47 -1.29 -7.84 -2.91
CA GLN A 47 -0.74 -7.40 -1.63
C GLN A 47 -1.30 -6.07 -1.14
N PHE A 48 -1.70 -5.18 -2.06
CA PHE A 48 -2.00 -3.77 -1.76
C PHE A 48 -3.43 -3.37 -2.12
N CYS A 49 -4.33 -4.33 -2.31
CA CYS A 49 -5.75 -4.06 -2.56
C CYS A 49 -6.52 -3.81 -1.25
N PHE A 50 -7.56 -2.98 -1.35
CA PHE A 50 -8.44 -2.67 -0.22
C PHE A 50 -9.11 -3.93 0.34
N ASP A 51 -9.51 -4.87 -0.50
CA ASP A 51 -10.17 -6.10 -0.06
C ASP A 51 -9.29 -6.89 0.89
N ARG A 52 -8.01 -7.11 0.54
CA ARG A 52 -7.05 -7.79 1.41
C ARG A 52 -6.82 -7.02 2.71
N MET A 53 -6.64 -5.70 2.62
CA MET A 53 -6.46 -4.85 3.79
C MET A 53 -7.65 -4.97 4.74
N MET A 54 -8.88 -4.87 4.22
CA MET A 54 -10.11 -4.95 5.01
C MET A 54 -10.29 -6.34 5.62
N HIS A 55 -9.96 -7.40 4.89
CA HIS A 55 -10.00 -8.76 5.44
C HIS A 55 -9.08 -8.89 6.66
N HIS A 56 -7.85 -8.39 6.56
CA HIS A 56 -6.90 -8.38 7.68
C HIS A 56 -7.39 -7.51 8.84
N LYS A 57 -7.95 -6.34 8.54
CA LYS A 57 -8.48 -5.43 9.57
C LYS A 57 -9.61 -6.09 10.37
N LEU A 58 -10.58 -6.72 9.69
CA LEU A 58 -11.69 -7.40 10.33
C LEU A 58 -11.22 -8.60 11.18
N GLN A 59 -10.23 -9.36 10.70
CA GLN A 59 -9.64 -10.45 11.46
C GLN A 59 -9.06 -9.93 12.78
N VAL A 60 -8.18 -8.92 12.72
CA VAL A 60 -7.56 -8.34 13.91
C VAL A 60 -8.60 -7.72 14.86
N ASP A 61 -9.58 -6.99 14.33
CA ASP A 61 -10.64 -6.41 15.15
C ASP A 61 -11.43 -7.49 15.89
N THR A 62 -11.73 -8.60 15.22
CA THR A 62 -12.41 -9.74 15.82
C THR A 62 -11.55 -10.37 16.92
N GLU A 63 -10.28 -10.63 16.66
CA GLU A 63 -9.33 -11.17 17.64
C GLU A 63 -9.20 -10.26 18.87
N VAL A 64 -9.13 -8.94 18.68
CA VAL A 64 -9.05 -7.99 19.79
C VAL A 64 -10.34 -7.98 20.62
N VAL A 65 -11.52 -8.05 19.97
CA VAL A 65 -12.80 -8.11 20.68
C VAL A 65 -12.96 -9.41 21.45
N THR A 66 -12.59 -10.55 20.86
CA THR A 66 -12.67 -11.85 21.56
C THR A 66 -11.72 -11.90 22.75
N LEU A 67 -10.51 -11.38 22.62
CA LEU A 67 -9.54 -11.27 23.73
C LEU A 67 -9.99 -10.31 24.83
N ARG A 68 -10.80 -9.29 24.50
CA ARG A 68 -11.33 -8.31 25.46
C ARG A 68 -12.68 -8.67 26.07
N GLY A 69 -13.26 -9.83 25.72
CA GLY A 69 -14.53 -10.32 26.28
C GLY A 69 -14.56 -10.47 27.80
N ASP A 70 -13.39 -10.42 28.47
CA ASP A 70 -13.25 -10.42 29.95
C ASP A 70 -13.08 -9.02 30.58
N GLN A 71 -13.16 -7.91 29.81
CA GLN A 71 -13.14 -6.55 30.37
C GLN A 71 -14.35 -5.71 29.93
N PRO A 72 -15.06 -5.06 30.86
CA PRO A 72 -16.22 -4.23 30.52
C PRO A 72 -15.81 -3.04 29.65
N ALA A 73 -16.63 -2.76 28.63
CA ALA A 73 -16.39 -1.71 27.65
C ALA A 73 -16.27 -0.32 28.32
N ALA A 74 -15.18 0.40 28.02
CA ALA A 74 -15.10 1.83 28.33
C ALA A 74 -16.13 2.61 27.47
N PRO A 75 -16.77 3.66 28.02
CA PRO A 75 -17.80 4.40 27.31
C PRO A 75 -17.24 5.07 26.04
N ALA A 76 -18.06 5.11 24.99
CA ALA A 76 -17.72 5.72 23.72
C ALA A 76 -17.26 7.19 23.90
N PRO A 77 -16.22 7.64 23.19
CA PRO A 77 -15.80 9.03 23.25
C PRO A 77 -16.94 9.94 22.76
N ALA A 78 -17.22 11.00 23.53
CA ALA A 78 -18.27 11.97 23.23
C ALA A 78 -18.07 12.57 21.83
N PRO A 79 -19.16 12.86 21.09
CA PRO A 79 -19.05 13.45 19.75
C PRO A 79 -18.35 14.80 19.85
N LEU A 80 -17.30 14.99 19.04
CA LEU A 80 -16.61 16.26 18.92
C LEU A 80 -17.61 17.30 18.41
N ALA A 81 -17.86 18.33 19.22
CA ALA A 81 -18.70 19.45 18.87
C ALA A 81 -18.22 20.05 17.54
N ARG A 82 -19.12 20.14 16.56
CA ARG A 82 -18.87 20.85 15.30
C ARG A 82 -18.82 22.35 15.61
N ASP A 83 -17.64 22.87 15.86
CA ASP A 83 -17.40 24.31 15.78
C ASP A 83 -17.38 24.68 14.28
N TYR A 84 -18.56 24.97 13.73
CA TYR A 84 -18.65 25.65 12.45
C TYR A 84 -18.11 27.05 12.61
N ILE A 85 -17.03 27.34 11.89
CA ILE A 85 -16.49 28.69 11.69
C ILE A 85 -17.61 29.54 11.08
N SER A 86 -18.19 30.44 11.89
CA SER A 86 -18.96 31.58 11.40
C SER A 86 -18.01 32.50 10.65
N ASN A 87 -18.35 32.82 9.40
CA ASN A 87 -17.77 33.91 8.64
C ASN A 87 -18.92 34.78 8.13
#